data_AF-A0AAD9J8S0-F1
#
_entry.id   AF-A0AAD9J8S0-F1
#
_cell.length_a   1.000
_cell.length_b   1.000
_cell.length_c   1.000
_cell.angle_alpha   90.00
_cell.angle_beta   90.00
_cell.angle_gamma   90.00
#
_symmetry.space_group_name_H-M   'P 1'
#
loop_
_entity.id
_entity.type
_entity.pdbx_description
1 polymer ?
#
loop_
_entity_poly.entity_id
_entity_poly.type
_entity_poly.pdbx_seq_one_letter_code
_entity_poly.pdbx_strand_id
1 'polypeptide(L)'
;MWQISSREEDDDEPREKHPSSVIKEMIKLWESVLPHVEKYLPNKAVDVRSTNLLKQNGISHFRNILKRRQKQISMDNFVVRRKFEPNVSESEPSVEP
;
A
#
# COMPACT_ATOMS: atom_id res chain seq x y z
N MET A 1 13.03 -16.00 -26.64
CA MET A 1 13.46 -14.95 -25.70
C MET A 1 12.20 -14.15 -25.36
N TRP A 2 11.59 -14.37 -24.20
CA TRP A 2 10.38 -13.62 -23.83
C TRP A 2 10.80 -12.33 -23.14
N GLN A 3 10.72 -11.23 -23.89
CA GLN A 3 10.95 -9.89 -23.39
C GLN A 3 9.66 -9.46 -22.68
N ILE A 4 9.62 -9.57 -21.36
CA ILE A 4 8.56 -8.97 -20.56
C ILE A 4 8.88 -7.48 -20.49
N SER A 5 8.23 -6.74 -21.39
CA SER A 5 8.19 -5.29 -21.39
C SER A 5 7.58 -4.83 -20.07
N SER A 6 8.32 -4.00 -19.33
CA SER A 6 7.84 -3.28 -18.15
C SER A 6 6.68 -2.37 -18.55
N ARG A 7 5.47 -2.91 -18.54
CA ARG A 7 4.26 -2.10 -18.50
C ARG A 7 3.73 -2.21 -17.08
N GLU A 8 4.17 -1.28 -16.23
CA GLU A 8 3.37 -0.85 -15.08
C GLU A 8 2.11 -0.19 -15.67
N GLU A 9 1.21 -1.01 -16.21
CA GLU A 9 -0.13 -0.55 -16.54
C GLU A 9 -0.79 -0.18 -15.22
N ASP A 10 -1.27 1.06 -15.18
CA ASP A 10 -2.28 1.54 -14.26
C ASP A 10 -3.35 0.45 -14.04
N ASP A 11 -3.21 -0.25 -12.92
CA ASP A 11 -4.20 -1.21 -12.42
C ASP A 11 -5.39 -0.43 -11.82
N ASP A 12 -6.03 0.37 -12.68
CA ASP A 12 -7.38 0.92 -12.52
C ASP A 12 -8.40 0.05 -13.28
N GLU A 13 -8.06 -1.22 -13.51
CA GLU A 13 -9.03 -2.25 -13.84
C GLU A 13 -9.91 -2.49 -12.58
N PRO A 14 -11.24 -2.66 -12.70
CA PRO A 14 -12.11 -2.96 -11.57
C PRO A 14 -11.93 -4.43 -11.14
N ARG A 15 -10.69 -4.87 -10.89
CA ARG A 15 -10.45 -6.05 -10.05
C ARG A 15 -11.14 -5.74 -8.73
N GLU A 16 -11.95 -6.67 -8.24
CA GLU A 16 -12.58 -6.58 -6.91
C GLU A 16 -11.56 -6.00 -5.92
N LYS A 17 -11.73 -4.72 -5.55
CA LYS A 17 -10.78 -4.04 -4.68
C LYS A 17 -11.00 -4.61 -3.28
N HIS A 18 -10.30 -5.70 -2.95
CA HIS A 18 -10.40 -6.34 -1.64
C HIS A 18 -10.26 -5.27 -0.55
N PRO A 19 -11.14 -5.24 0.46
CA PRO A 19 -11.11 -4.20 1.47
C PRO A 19 -9.79 -4.26 2.25
N SER A 20 -9.32 -3.10 2.72
CA SER A 20 -8.02 -3.00 3.42
C SER A 20 -7.96 -3.86 4.69
N SER A 21 -9.11 -4.15 5.32
CA SER A 21 -9.21 -5.08 6.45
C SER A 21 -8.82 -6.50 6.04
N VAL A 22 -9.42 -7.02 4.96
CA VAL A 22 -9.12 -8.36 4.44
C VAL A 22 -7.65 -8.48 4.04
N ILE A 23 -7.09 -7.46 3.37
CA ILE A 23 -5.66 -7.49 3.00
C ILE A 23 -4.75 -7.54 4.24
N LYS A 24 -5.08 -6.77 5.29
CA LYS A 24 -4.35 -6.81 6.57
C LYS A 24 -4.46 -8.18 7.25
N GLU A 25 -5.64 -8.80 7.22
CA GLU A 25 -5.86 -10.14 7.76
C GLU A 25 -5.05 -11.20 7.01
N MET A 26 -5.00 -11.15 5.67
CA MET A 26 -4.18 -12.06 4.86
C MET A 26 -2.70 -11.94 5.20
N ILE A 27 -2.17 -10.71 5.34
CA ILE A 27 -0.78 -10.48 5.73
C ILE A 27 -0.51 -11.05 7.13
N LYS A 28 -1.43 -10.82 8.09
CA LYS A 28 -1.30 -11.32 9.46
C LYS A 28 -1.34 -12.85 9.53
N LEU A 29 -2.26 -13.48 8.80
CA LEU A 29 -2.36 -14.94 8.71
C LEU A 29 -1.07 -15.53 8.14
N TRP A 30 -0.52 -14.94 7.07
CA TRP A 30 0.76 -15.37 6.53
C TRP A 30 1.90 -15.25 7.56
N GLU A 31 2.03 -14.11 8.23
CA GLU A 31 3.05 -13.91 9.27
C GLU A 31 2.90 -14.89 10.44
N SER A 32 1.66 -15.30 10.75
CA SER A 32 1.41 -16.32 11.77
C SER A 32 1.77 -17.74 11.34
N VAL A 33 1.59 -18.09 10.06
CA VAL A 33 1.84 -19.43 9.52
C VAL A 33 3.32 -19.65 9.22
N LEU A 34 4.06 -18.61 8.85
CA LEU A 34 5.46 -18.68 8.44
C LEU A 34 6.37 -19.46 9.41
N PRO A 35 6.35 -19.23 10.74
CA PRO A 35 7.21 -19.98 11.67
C PRO A 35 6.90 -21.47 11.73
N HIS A 36 5.64 -21.86 11.46
CA HIS A 36 5.25 -23.27 11.41
C HIS A 36 5.76 -23.93 10.13
N VAL A 37 5.70 -23.23 9.01
CA VAL A 37 6.22 -23.70 7.73
C VAL A 37 7.74 -23.94 7.82
N GLU A 38 8.48 -22.99 8.40
CA GLU A 38 9.94 -23.11 8.60
C GLU A 38 10.33 -24.25 9.57
N LYS A 39 9.47 -24.54 10.56
CA LYS A 39 9.75 -25.55 11.60
C LYS A 39 9.46 -26.98 11.16
N TYR A 40 8.42 -27.18 10.36
CA TYR A 40 7.87 -28.53 10.10
C TYR A 40 8.13 -29.07 8.69
N LEU A 41 8.69 -28.26 7.78
CA LEU A 41 8.98 -28.76 6.43
C LEU A 41 10.28 -29.58 6.38
N PRO A 42 10.24 -30.83 5.88
CA PRO A 42 11.41 -31.71 5.84
C PRO A 42 12.45 -31.26 4.81
N ASN A 43 12.04 -30.48 3.80
CA ASN A 43 12.93 -29.95 2.76
C ASN A 43 13.08 -28.44 2.91
N LYS A 44 14.14 -28.03 3.62
CA LYS A 44 14.48 -26.63 3.88
C LYS A 44 14.71 -25.81 2.60
N ALA A 45 15.25 -26.40 1.54
CA ALA A 45 15.50 -25.67 0.29
C ALA A 45 14.19 -25.34 -0.45
N VAL A 46 13.24 -26.27 -0.46
CA VAL A 46 11.90 -26.07 -1.05
C VAL A 46 11.09 -25.08 -0.23
N ASP A 47 11.18 -25.15 1.10
CA ASP A 47 10.56 -24.17 2.00
C ASP A 47 11.07 -22.75 1.73
N VAL A 48 12.39 -22.53 1.84
CA VAL A 48 13.00 -21.20 1.62
C VAL A 48 12.62 -20.63 0.26
N ARG A 49 12.59 -21.46 -0.79
CA ARG A 49 12.17 -21.03 -2.13
C ARG A 49 10.70 -20.61 -2.16
N SER A 50 9.81 -21.42 -1.59
CA SER A 50 8.36 -21.17 -1.60
C SER A 50 8.00 -19.93 -0.78
N THR A 51 8.58 -19.82 0.40
CA THR A 51 8.45 -18.68 1.31
C THR A 51 8.95 -17.39 0.67
N ASN A 52 10.12 -17.41 0.03
CA ASN A 52 10.66 -16.24 -0.66
C ASN A 52 9.78 -15.82 -1.84
N LEU A 53 9.30 -16.78 -2.62
CA LEU A 53 8.42 -16.50 -3.76
C LEU A 53 7.11 -15.84 -3.31
N LEU A 54 6.48 -16.35 -2.24
CA LEU A 54 5.25 -15.78 -1.73
C LEU A 54 5.49 -14.39 -1.10
N LYS A 55 6.62 -14.18 -0.42
CA LYS A 55 7.02 -12.88 0.12
C LYS A 55 7.21 -11.84 -0.98
N GLN A 56 7.92 -12.18 -2.05
CA GLN A 56 8.25 -11.27 -3.14
C GLN A 56 7.03 -10.93 -4.00
N ASN A 57 6.20 -11.93 -4.33
CA ASN A 57 5.12 -11.75 -5.30
C ASN A 57 3.76 -11.46 -4.63
N GLY A 58 3.41 -12.21 -3.58
CA GLY A 58 2.11 -12.08 -2.92
C GLY A 58 2.10 -10.99 -1.85
N ILE A 59 2.90 -11.17 -0.80
CA ILE A 59 2.88 -10.28 0.37
C ILE A 59 3.36 -8.87 0.03
N SER A 60 4.39 -8.74 -0.80
CA SER A 60 4.85 -7.44 -1.28
C SER A 60 3.74 -6.70 -2.04
N HIS A 61 3.01 -7.38 -2.93
CA HIS A 61 1.91 -6.80 -3.69
C HIS A 61 0.82 -6.24 -2.75
N PHE A 62 0.38 -7.04 -1.77
CA PHE A 62 -0.60 -6.62 -0.77
C PHE A 62 -0.13 -5.44 0.09
N ARG A 63 1.13 -5.45 0.52
CA ARG A 63 1.71 -4.31 1.26
C ARG A 63 1.75 -3.05 0.39
N ASN A 64 2.05 -3.18 -0.91
CA ASN A 64 2.06 -2.05 -1.83
C ASN A 64 0.65 -1.49 -2.07
N ILE A 65 -0.39 -2.33 -2.11
CA ILE A 65 -1.79 -1.86 -2.14
C ILE A 65 -2.09 -1.01 -0.89
N LEU A 66 -1.73 -1.50 0.30
CA LEU A 66 -1.99 -0.77 1.54
C LEU A 66 -1.25 0.58 1.59
N LYS A 67 0.02 0.60 1.16
CA LYS A 67 0.81 1.85 1.06
C LYS A 67 0.16 2.85 0.11
N ARG A 68 -0.30 2.41 -1.07
CA ARG A 68 -0.99 3.26 -2.04
C ARG A 68 -2.27 3.86 -1.44
N ARG A 69 -3.10 3.04 -0.79
CA ARG A 69 -4.33 3.51 -0.13
C ARG A 69 -4.06 4.49 1.01
N GLN A 70 -3.03 4.25 1.80
CA GLN A 70 -2.64 5.17 2.88
C GLN A 70 -2.16 6.51 2.33
N LYS A 71 -1.40 6.52 1.23
CA LYS A 71 -0.98 7.74 0.54
C LYS A 71 -2.21 8.52 0.04
N GLN A 72 -3.19 7.85 -0.56
CA GLN A 72 -4.42 8.49 -1.02
C GLN A 72 -5.16 9.18 0.13
N ILE A 73 -5.41 8.48 1.23
CA ILE A 73 -6.07 9.05 2.43
C ILE A 73 -5.31 10.27 2.96
N SER A 74 -3.97 10.20 3.00
CA SER A 74 -3.13 11.32 3.45
C SER A 74 -3.30 12.55 2.54
N MET A 75 -3.29 12.36 1.22
CA MET A 75 -3.51 13.45 0.26
C MET A 75 -4.92 14.03 0.37
N ASP A 76 -5.94 13.18 0.48
CA ASP A 76 -7.33 13.62 0.60
C ASP A 76 -7.50 14.50 1.86
N ASN A 77 -6.93 14.07 2.99
CA ASN A 77 -6.94 14.84 4.23
C ASN A 77 -6.19 16.18 4.11
N PHE A 78 -5.06 16.21 3.40
CA PHE A 78 -4.32 17.44 3.16
C PHE A 78 -5.10 18.43 2.29
N VAL A 79 -5.76 17.94 1.23
CA VAL A 79 -6.62 18.75 0.37
C VAL A 79 -7.82 19.29 1.14
N VAL A 80 -8.46 18.46 1.98
CA VAL A 80 -9.57 18.89 2.84
C VAL A 80 -9.10 19.99 3.80
N ARG A 81 -7.98 19.82 4.51
CA ARG A 81 -7.46 20.85 5.44
C ARG A 81 -7.20 22.19 4.75
N ARG A 82 -6.56 22.20 3.57
CA ARG A 82 -6.31 23.44 2.82
C ARG A 82 -7.57 24.15 2.34
N LYS A 83 -8.69 23.45 2.16
CA LYS A 83 -9.97 24.08 1.80
C LYS A 83 -10.65 24.77 2.99
N PHE A 84 -10.25 24.45 4.22
CA PHE A 84 -10.86 24.98 5.45
C PHE A 84 -9.97 25.99 6.20
N GLU A 85 -8.75 26.28 5.75
CA GLU A 85 -8.03 27.46 6.22
C GLU A 85 -8.58 28.68 5.47
N PRO A 86 -9.32 29.60 6.15
CA PRO A 86 -9.69 30.85 5.52
C PRO A 86 -8.38 31.60 5.27
N ASN A 87 -8.17 32.07 4.04
CA ASN A 87 -7.14 33.07 3.77
C ASN A 87 -7.37 34.23 4.75
N VAL A 88 -6.56 34.33 5.79
CA VAL A 88 -6.43 35.57 6.55
C VAL A 88 -5.64 36.49 5.62
N SER A 89 -6.36 37.12 4.69
CA SER A 89 -5.84 38.19 3.88
C SER A 89 -5.55 39.34 4.83
N GLU A 90 -4.28 39.53 5.11
CA GLU A 90 -3.70 40.76 5.64
C GLU A 90 -4.21 41.92 4.77
N SER A 91 -5.15 42.69 5.30
CA SER A 91 -5.62 43.93 4.70
C SER A 91 -5.29 45.07 5.64
N GLU A 92 -4.08 45.61 5.52
CA GLU A 92 -3.87 47.06 5.64
C GLU A 92 -4.54 47.73 4.43
N PRO A 93 -5.13 48.95 4.53
CA PRO A 93 -4.44 50.11 5.08
C PRO A 93 -5.34 51.10 5.86
N SER A 94 -4.73 51.95 6.67
CA SER A 94 -5.37 53.23 7.04
C SER A 94 -4.31 54.31 7.11
N VAL A 95 -4.09 54.97 5.97
CA VAL A 95 -3.43 56.27 5.92
C VAL A 95 -4.52 57.33 5.74
N GLU A 96 -4.32 58.46 6.42
CA GLU A 96 -4.81 59.83 6.17
C GLU A 96 -5.88 60.39 7.13
N PRO A 97 -5.94 61.74 7.31
CA PRO A 97 -5.04 62.80 6.83
C PRO A 97 -4.22 63.49 7.94
#